data_AF-A0A378W8W3-F1
#
_entry.id   AF-A0A378W8W3-F1
#
_cell.length_a   1.000
_cell.length_b   1.000
_cell.length_c   1.000
_cell.angle_alpha   90.00
_cell.angle_beta   90.00
_cell.angle_gamma   90.00
#
_symmetry.space_group_name_H-M   'P 1'
#
loop_
_entity.id
_entity.type
_entity.pdbx_description
1 polymer ?
#
loop_
_entity_poly.entity_id
_entity_poly.type
_entity_poly.pdbx_seq_one_letter_code
_entity_poly.pdbx_strand_id
1 'polypeptide(L)'
;MSTTADFQQLLRSADLRVTRPRVAVLHAVNTHPHADTETIIRAVRDELPDVSHQAVYDCLHALTAAALVRRIQPSGSVARYESRIGDNHHHVVCRSCGAIADVDCAAGSAPCLTASDDHGFEIDEAEVIYWGTCPECSVVPSR
;
A
#
# COMPACT_ATOMS: atom_id res chain seq x y z
N MET A 1 -11.64 12.29 -3.01
CA MET A 1 -11.67 11.34 -1.88
C MET A 1 -12.74 10.31 -2.20
N SER A 2 -12.39 9.02 -2.20
CA SER A 2 -13.33 7.93 -2.48
C SER A 2 -14.39 7.82 -1.39
N THR A 3 -15.64 7.58 -1.79
CA THR A 3 -16.78 7.44 -0.89
C THR A 3 -16.99 5.99 -0.46
N THR A 4 -17.79 5.77 0.57
CA THR A 4 -18.23 4.42 0.97
C THR A 4 -18.89 3.67 -0.19
N ALA A 5 -19.69 4.34 -1.02
CA ALA A 5 -20.33 3.74 -2.19
C ALA A 5 -19.30 3.25 -3.21
N ASP A 6 -18.21 4.00 -3.41
CA ASP A 6 -17.13 3.63 -4.31
C ASP A 6 -16.42 2.35 -3.82
N PHE A 7 -16.13 2.25 -2.51
CA PHE A 7 -15.52 1.04 -1.95
C PHE A 7 -16.42 -0.21 -2.05
N GLN A 8 -17.72 -0.06 -1.84
CA GLN A 8 -18.65 -1.17 -2.04
C GLN A 8 -18.67 -1.62 -3.50
N GLN A 9 -18.61 -0.68 -4.44
CA GLN A 9 -18.56 -0.99 -5.87
C GLN A 9 -17.25 -1.68 -6.27
N LEU A 10 -16.11 -1.23 -5.73
CA LEU A 10 -14.81 -1.89 -5.92
C LEU A 10 -14.84 -3.36 -5.46
N LEU A 11 -15.38 -3.62 -4.27
CA LEU A 11 -15.53 -4.97 -3.74
C LEU A 11 -16.39 -5.86 -4.65
N ARG A 12 -17.54 -5.36 -5.12
CA ARG A 12 -18.41 -6.12 -6.05
C ARG A 12 -17.71 -6.40 -7.37
N SER A 13 -16.97 -5.43 -7.90
CA SER A 13 -16.28 -5.55 -9.19
C SER A 13 -15.11 -6.54 -9.13
N ALA A 14 -14.60 -6.82 -7.92
CA ALA A 14 -13.57 -7.82 -7.66
C ALA A 14 -14.14 -9.15 -7.12
N ASP A 15 -15.44 -9.40 -7.27
CA ASP A 15 -16.15 -10.60 -6.77
C ASP A 15 -15.99 -10.87 -5.26
N LEU A 16 -15.65 -9.84 -4.49
CA LEU A 16 -15.57 -9.91 -3.04
C LEU A 16 -16.93 -9.56 -2.41
N ARG A 17 -17.37 -10.41 -1.46
CA ARG A 17 -18.52 -10.07 -0.62
C ARG A 17 -18.29 -8.71 0.06
N VAL A 18 -19.28 -7.83 -0.07
CA VAL A 18 -19.30 -6.52 0.60
C VAL A 18 -19.61 -6.72 2.09
N THR A 19 -18.62 -6.50 2.95
CA THR A 19 -18.75 -6.58 4.40
C THR A 19 -18.29 -5.29 5.06
N ARG A 20 -18.81 -4.97 6.25
CA ARG A 20 -18.39 -3.76 7.00
C ARG A 20 -16.86 -3.72 7.23
N PRO A 21 -16.19 -4.82 7.68
CA PRO A 21 -14.73 -4.80 7.85
C PRO A 21 -13.96 -4.52 6.55
N ARG A 22 -14.36 -5.10 5.41
CA ARG A 22 -13.66 -4.86 4.13
C ARG A 22 -13.77 -3.42 3.66
N VAL A 23 -14.95 -2.82 3.81
CA VAL A 23 -15.19 -1.41 3.48
C VAL A 23 -14.36 -0.50 4.39
N ALA A 24 -14.35 -0.78 5.70
CA ALA A 24 -13.56 -0.01 6.66
C ALA A 24 -12.05 -0.14 6.42
N VAL A 25 -11.54 -1.33 6.07
CA VAL A 25 -10.13 -1.53 5.72
C VAL A 25 -9.75 -0.77 4.44
N LEU A 26 -10.59 -0.82 3.39
CA LEU A 26 -10.36 -0.02 2.17
C LEU A 26 -10.31 1.48 2.48
N HIS A 27 -11.24 1.97 3.31
CA HIS A 27 -11.26 3.35 3.74
C HIS A 27 -10.00 3.72 4.55
N ALA A 28 -9.58 2.88 5.50
CA ALA A 28 -8.39 3.08 6.31
C ALA A 28 -7.11 3.16 5.45
N VAL A 29 -6.94 2.25 4.50
CA VAL A 29 -5.79 2.24 3.57
C VAL A 29 -5.80 3.46 2.65
N ASN A 30 -6.98 3.89 2.18
CA ASN A 30 -7.12 5.07 1.33
C ASN A 30 -6.80 6.38 2.08
N THR A 31 -7.10 6.45 3.37
CA THR A 31 -6.86 7.64 4.21
C THR A 31 -5.45 7.68 4.81
N HIS A 32 -4.81 6.52 4.95
CA HIS A 32 -3.46 6.38 5.50
C HIS A 32 -2.54 5.69 4.49
N PRO A 33 -2.11 6.39 3.42
CA PRO A 33 -1.23 5.80 2.42
C PRO A 33 0.08 5.33 3.07
N HIS A 34 0.55 4.14 2.68
CA HIS A 34 1.76 3.49 3.21
C HIS A 34 1.72 3.16 4.71
N ALA A 35 0.54 3.00 5.31
CA ALA A 35 0.41 2.61 6.71
C ALA A 35 0.84 1.15 6.98
N ASP A 36 1.40 0.87 8.17
CA ASP A 36 1.48 -0.52 8.66
C ASP A 36 0.11 -1.07 9.05
N THR A 37 0.08 -2.39 9.21
CA THR A 37 -1.07 -3.11 9.74
C THR A 37 -1.59 -2.54 11.05
N GLU A 38 -0.73 -2.13 12.00
CA GLU A 38 -1.16 -1.64 13.32
C GLU A 38 -1.91 -0.31 13.20
N THR A 39 -1.41 0.60 12.36
CA THR A 39 -2.08 1.86 12.04
C THR A 39 -3.43 1.61 11.38
N ILE A 40 -3.50 0.67 10.42
CA ILE A 40 -4.77 0.28 9.79
C ILE A 40 -5.74 -0.32 10.82
N ILE A 41 -5.29 -1.22 11.68
CA ILE A 41 -6.12 -1.81 12.74
C ILE A 41 -6.73 -0.72 13.63
N ARG A 42 -5.92 0.25 14.06
CA ARG A 42 -6.38 1.37 14.89
C ARG A 42 -7.44 2.18 14.16
N ALA A 43 -7.19 2.59 12.92
CA ALA A 43 -8.14 3.35 12.12
C ALA A 43 -9.46 2.60 11.89
N VAL A 44 -9.40 1.28 11.65
CA VAL A 44 -10.62 0.46 11.49
C VAL A 44 -11.39 0.36 12.81
N ARG A 45 -10.71 0.30 13.95
CA ARG A 45 -11.35 0.23 15.28
C ARG A 45 -12.05 1.52 15.67
N ASP A 46 -11.59 2.66 15.17
CA ASP A 46 -12.28 3.94 15.37
C ASP A 46 -13.71 3.90 14.77
N GLU A 47 -13.93 3.10 13.72
CA GLU A 47 -15.25 2.86 13.10
C GLU A 47 -15.95 1.59 13.60
N LEU A 48 -15.18 0.54 13.92
CA LEU A 48 -15.64 -0.80 14.30
C LEU A 48 -14.92 -1.28 15.58
N PRO A 49 -15.31 -0.80 16.78
CA PRO A 49 -14.56 -1.04 18.01
C PRO A 49 -14.32 -2.52 18.34
N ASP A 50 -15.27 -3.39 18.01
CA ASP A 50 -15.22 -4.82 18.32
C ASP A 50 -14.50 -5.67 17.25
N VAL A 51 -13.92 -5.04 16.21
CA VAL A 51 -13.21 -5.79 15.16
C VAL A 51 -11.96 -6.46 15.73
N SER A 52 -11.83 -7.76 15.46
CA SER A 52 -10.64 -8.52 15.85
C SER A 52 -9.45 -8.16 14.95
N HIS A 53 -8.23 -8.34 15.47
CA HIS A 53 -7.02 -8.24 14.66
C HIS A 53 -7.08 -9.18 13.46
N GLN A 54 -7.44 -10.45 13.69
CA GLN A 54 -7.53 -11.45 12.63
C GLN A 54 -8.46 -11.02 11.49
N ALA A 55 -9.62 -10.42 11.80
CA ALA A 55 -10.54 -9.94 10.77
C ALA A 55 -9.93 -8.85 9.88
N VAL A 56 -9.08 -7.97 10.45
CA VAL A 56 -8.35 -6.95 9.67
C VAL A 56 -7.27 -7.60 8.80
N TYR A 57 -6.51 -8.56 9.33
CA TYR A 57 -5.52 -9.33 8.56
C TYR A 57 -6.17 -10.08 7.38
N ASP A 58 -7.29 -10.77 7.62
CA ASP A 58 -8.03 -11.49 6.59
C ASP A 58 -8.55 -10.55 5.49
N CYS A 59 -8.98 -9.34 5.89
CA CYS A 59 -9.38 -8.31 4.94
C CYS A 59 -8.20 -7.81 4.10
N LEU A 60 -7.08 -7.44 4.72
CA LEU A 60 -5.87 -7.00 4.00
C LEU A 60 -5.37 -8.07 3.03
N HIS A 61 -5.36 -9.34 3.45
CA HIS A 61 -4.99 -10.46 2.60
C HIS A 61 -5.93 -10.59 1.39
N ALA A 62 -7.26 -10.62 1.62
CA ALA A 62 -8.24 -10.75 0.55
C ALA A 62 -8.22 -9.55 -0.43
N LEU A 63 -8.05 -8.33 0.08
CA LEU A 63 -7.97 -7.13 -0.74
C LEU A 63 -6.69 -7.07 -1.57
N THR A 64 -5.57 -7.57 -1.02
CA THR A 64 -4.31 -7.69 -1.75
C THR A 64 -4.41 -8.73 -2.86
N ALA A 65 -4.96 -9.91 -2.56
CA ALA A 65 -5.17 -10.97 -3.54
C ALA A 65 -6.11 -10.54 -4.69
N ALA A 66 -7.07 -9.66 -4.40
CA ALA A 66 -7.98 -9.08 -5.39
C ALA A 66 -7.40 -7.84 -6.09
N ALA A 67 -6.13 -7.50 -5.87
CA ALA A 67 -5.47 -6.32 -6.41
C ALA A 67 -6.27 -5.02 -6.18
N LEU A 68 -6.94 -4.88 -5.02
CA LEU A 68 -7.59 -3.63 -4.59
C LEU A 68 -6.73 -2.80 -3.64
N VAL A 69 -5.75 -3.44 -3.03
CA VAL A 69 -4.74 -2.86 -2.15
C VAL A 69 -3.40 -3.47 -2.56
N ARG A 70 -2.35 -2.66 -2.60
CA ARG A 70 -0.99 -3.16 -2.77
C ARG A 70 -0.32 -3.29 -1.41
N ARG A 71 0.39 -4.39 -1.22
CA ARG A 71 1.24 -4.64 -0.04
C ARG A 71 2.69 -4.48 -0.47
N ILE A 72 3.38 -3.51 0.11
CA ILE A 72 4.82 -3.32 -0.09
C ILE A 72 5.56 -3.72 1.18
N GLN A 73 6.74 -4.29 1.03
CA GLN A 73 7.59 -4.61 2.17
C GLN A 73 9.05 -4.38 1.82
N PRO A 74 9.53 -3.13 1.94
CA PRO A 74 10.94 -2.82 1.78
C PRO A 74 11.78 -3.70 2.71
N SER A 75 12.93 -4.15 2.20
CA SER A 75 13.82 -5.02 2.98
C SER A 75 14.16 -4.41 4.34
N GLY A 76 14.04 -5.21 5.40
CA GLY A 76 14.24 -4.75 6.78
C GLY A 76 13.12 -3.89 7.37
N SER A 77 12.00 -3.70 6.66
CA SER A 77 10.84 -2.93 7.13
C SER A 77 9.61 -3.83 7.36
N VAL A 78 8.67 -3.33 8.17
CA VAL A 78 7.34 -3.93 8.27
C VAL A 78 6.54 -3.68 6.99
N ALA A 79 5.59 -4.56 6.69
CA ALA A 79 4.72 -4.41 5.53
C ALA A 79 3.88 -3.13 5.63
N ARG A 80 3.74 -2.44 4.50
CA ARG A 80 2.88 -1.27 4.33
C ARG A 80 1.83 -1.55 3.28
N TYR A 81 0.72 -0.80 3.35
CA TYR A 81 -0.41 -0.94 2.45
C TYR A 81 -0.79 0.38 1.80
N GLU A 82 -1.22 0.31 0.55
CA GLU A 82 -1.68 1.44 -0.24
C GLU A 82 -2.85 1.05 -1.15
N SER A 83 -3.68 2.04 -1.52
CA SER A 83 -4.80 1.85 -2.45
C SER A 83 -4.56 2.51 -3.82
N ARG A 84 -3.47 3.26 -3.96
CA ARG A 84 -2.98 3.75 -5.24
C ARG A 84 -2.33 2.57 -5.97
N ILE A 85 -3.01 2.07 -6.99
CA ILE A 85 -2.64 0.85 -7.72
C ILE A 85 -2.83 1.07 -9.22
N GLY A 86 -2.12 0.29 -10.03
CA GLY A 86 -2.27 0.30 -11.49
C GLY A 86 -1.65 1.52 -12.19
N ASP A 87 -0.99 2.40 -11.47
CA ASP A 87 -0.15 3.44 -12.02
C ASP A 87 1.34 3.12 -11.83
N ASN A 88 2.20 3.96 -12.40
CA ASN A 88 3.63 3.67 -12.50
C ASN A 88 4.44 4.39 -11.41
N HIS A 89 4.09 4.20 -10.15
CA HIS A 89 4.83 4.82 -9.05
C HIS A 89 5.77 3.80 -8.37
N HIS A 90 6.79 4.36 -7.74
CA HIS A 90 7.83 3.71 -6.98
C HIS A 90 7.88 4.30 -5.57
N HIS A 91 8.72 3.74 -4.72
CA HIS A 91 8.82 4.20 -3.33
C HIS A 91 10.21 4.71 -3.03
N VAL A 92 10.30 5.77 -2.23
CA VAL A 92 11.53 6.16 -1.52
C VAL A 92 11.36 5.92 -0.04
N VAL A 93 12.35 5.28 0.59
CA VAL A 93 12.34 4.91 2.00
C VAL A 93 13.47 5.61 2.74
N CYS A 94 13.13 6.28 3.85
CA CYS A 94 14.10 6.88 4.75
C CYS A 94 14.85 5.80 5.54
N ARG A 95 16.19 5.79 5.45
CA ARG A 95 17.05 4.88 6.21
C ARG A 95 17.01 5.13 7.72
N SER A 96 16.70 6.34 8.16
CA SER A 96 16.74 6.73 9.57
C SER A 96 15.43 6.42 10.31
N CYS A 97 14.28 6.70 9.69
CA CYS A 97 12.98 6.56 10.36
C CYS A 97 12.01 5.60 9.65
N GLY A 98 12.34 5.11 8.46
CA GLY A 98 11.47 4.22 7.69
C GLY A 98 10.27 4.90 7.03
N ALA A 99 10.20 6.25 7.02
CA ALA A 99 9.17 6.98 6.27
C ALA A 99 9.21 6.62 4.78
N ILE A 100 8.04 6.51 4.16
CA ILE A 100 7.87 6.15 2.75
C ILE A 100 7.13 7.27 2.02
N ALA A 101 7.56 7.56 0.80
CA ALA A 101 6.86 8.46 -0.11
C ALA A 101 6.84 7.90 -1.54
N ASP A 102 5.82 8.31 -2.30
CA ASP A 102 5.69 8.01 -3.73
C ASP A 102 6.73 8.75 -4.56
N VAL A 103 7.22 8.09 -5.59
CA VAL A 103 8.05 8.65 -6.66
C VAL A 103 7.48 8.17 -7.99
N ASP A 104 7.02 9.08 -8.85
CA ASP A 104 6.53 8.68 -10.17
C ASP A 104 7.69 8.12 -11.05
N CYS A 105 7.46 7.02 -11.78
CA CYS A 105 8.47 6.39 -12.65
C CYS A 105 8.88 7.37 -13.76
N ALA A 106 10.18 7.53 -13.96
CA ALA A 106 10.76 8.43 -14.96
C ALA A 106 10.37 8.06 -16.42
N ALA A 107 9.94 6.81 -16.64
CA ALA A 107 9.47 6.32 -17.95
C ALA A 107 8.03 6.77 -18.30
N GLY A 108 7.30 7.40 -17.37
CA GLY A 108 6.02 8.07 -17.65
C GLY A 108 4.77 7.18 -17.69
N SER A 109 4.80 5.99 -18.28
CA SER A 109 3.61 5.12 -18.39
C SER A 109 3.80 3.76 -17.73
N ALA A 110 2.77 3.30 -17.00
CA ALA A 110 2.75 1.97 -16.41
C ALA A 110 2.70 0.89 -17.51
N PRO A 111 3.31 -0.28 -17.28
CA PRO A 111 4.15 -0.64 -16.13
C PRO A 111 5.66 -0.60 -16.47
N CYS A 112 6.57 -0.36 -15.52
CA CYS A 112 8.03 -0.46 -15.75
C CYS A 112 8.49 -1.95 -15.90
N LEU A 113 7.73 -2.80 -16.63
CA LEU A 113 8.02 -4.23 -16.87
C LEU A 113 8.95 -4.46 -18.06
N THR A 114 9.26 -3.42 -18.84
CA THR A 114 10.20 -3.53 -19.96
C THR A 114 11.63 -3.36 -19.46
N ALA A 115 12.23 -4.46 -18.99
CA ALA A 115 13.65 -4.49 -18.68
C ALA A 115 14.49 -4.31 -19.96
N SER A 116 15.65 -3.67 -19.84
CA SER A 116 16.60 -3.52 -20.96
C SER A 116 17.18 -4.84 -21.45
N ASP A 117 17.27 -5.82 -20.55
CA ASP A 117 17.54 -7.24 -20.81
C ASP A 117 16.72 -8.02 -19.78
N ASP A 118 15.73 -8.77 -20.25
CA ASP A 118 14.83 -9.57 -19.40
C ASP A 118 15.40 -10.97 -19.11
N HIS A 119 16.55 -11.32 -19.71
CA HIS A 119 17.17 -12.64 -19.61
C HIS A 119 16.20 -13.81 -19.92
N GLY A 120 15.16 -13.58 -20.72
CA GLY A 120 14.14 -14.56 -21.08
C GLY A 120 13.09 -14.84 -19.99
N PHE A 121 12.99 -14.02 -18.96
CA PHE A 121 11.94 -14.13 -17.94
C PHE A 121 10.63 -13.49 -18.44
N GLU A 122 9.50 -14.09 -18.06
CA GLU A 122 8.20 -13.41 -18.14
C GLU A 122 8.05 -12.51 -16.92
N ILE A 123 8.19 -11.19 -17.12
CA ILE A 123 8.13 -10.20 -16.04
C ILE A 123 6.67 -9.78 -15.83
N ASP A 124 6.10 -10.17 -14.69
CA ASP A 124 4.74 -9.81 -14.26
C ASP A 124 4.73 -8.67 -13.22
N GLU A 125 5.84 -8.42 -12.53
CA GLU A 125 6.00 -7.36 -11.54
C GLU A 125 7.39 -6.69 -11.60
N ALA A 126 7.43 -5.38 -11.37
CA ALA A 126 8.66 -4.63 -11.15
C ALA A 126 8.49 -3.70 -9.93
N GLU A 127 9.39 -3.81 -8.96
CA GLU A 127 9.43 -2.95 -7.77
C GLU A 127 10.76 -2.18 -7.75
N VAL A 128 10.68 -0.85 -7.63
CA VAL A 128 11.84 0.03 -7.47
C VAL A 128 11.72 0.74 -6.14
N ILE A 129 12.73 0.55 -5.28
CA ILE A 129 12.81 1.20 -3.98
C ILE A 129 14.09 2.04 -3.92
N TYR A 130 13.92 3.36 -3.84
CA TYR A 130 14.99 4.28 -3.53
C TYR A 130 15.22 4.34 -2.01
N TRP A 131 16.48 4.45 -1.59
CA TRP A 131 16.82 4.57 -0.17
C TRP A 131 17.60 5.86 0.08
N GLY A 132 17.13 6.67 1.03
CA GLY A 132 17.73 7.96 1.33
C GLY A 132 17.44 8.44 2.75
N THR A 133 17.50 9.75 2.96
CA THR A 133 17.15 10.40 4.23
C THR A 133 16.03 11.39 3.96
N CYS A 134 14.93 11.32 4.70
CA CYS A 134 13.82 12.25 4.53
C CYS A 134 14.19 13.67 5.04
N PRO A 135 13.45 14.71 4.63
CA PRO A 135 13.71 16.08 5.09
C PRO A 135 13.70 16.24 6.61
N GLU A 136 12.80 15.54 7.31
CA GLU A 136 12.72 15.57 8.78
C GLU A 136 13.98 15.01 9.43
N CYS A 137 14.53 13.90 8.92
CA CYS A 137 15.77 13.34 9.44
C CYS A 137 17.02 14.11 9.00
N SER A 138 16.96 14.82 7.86
CA SER A 138 18.09 15.64 7.37
C SER A 138 18.36 16.85 8.25
N VAL A 139 17.35 17.36 8.96
CA VAL A 139 17.48 18.53 9.84
C VAL A 139 17.77 18.14 11.30
N VAL A 140 17.69 16.85 11.64
CA VAL A 140 18.12 16.34 12.94
C VAL A 140 19.64 16.16 12.89
N PRO A 141 20.43 16.90 13.68
CA PRO A 141 21.87 16.68 13.74
C PRO A 141 22.12 15.23 14.15
N SER A 142 22.95 14.52 13.38
CA SER A 142 23.42 13.18 13.73
C SER A 142 23.98 13.21 15.15
N ARG A 143 23.35 12.44 16.05
CA ARG A 143 23.88 12.16 17.39
C ARG A 143 25.09 11.23 17.30
#